data_AF-A0AAD4DWZ6-F1
#
_entry.id   AF-A0AAD4DWZ6-F1
#
_cell.length_a   1.000
_cell.length_b   1.000
_cell.length_c   1.000
_cell.angle_alpha   90.00
_cell.angle_beta   90.00
_cell.angle_gamma   90.00
#
_symmetry.space_group_name_H-M   'P 1'
#
loop_
_entity.id
_entity.type
_entity.pdbx_description
1 polymer ?
#
loop_
_entity_poly.entity_id
_entity_poly.type
_entity_poly.pdbx_seq_one_letter_code
_entity_poly.pdbx_strand_id
1 'polypeptide(L)'
;MLHTSLTRCLPGIALPPLPEKQYAGRFSADFVEARRGKLERYIGCIVRHPVARYAEVVTSFLGCDNDADWKRLMPQLLSMPDAGPSFFAHVFHPAFNVDVDDATEVIDCFSRHTLAVGKGTQSLSFWSHS
;
A
#
# COMPACT_ATOMS: atom_id res chain seq x y z
N MET A 1 -1.67 4.10 10.94
CA MET A 1 -1.87 5.50 10.56
C MET A 1 -1.62 5.63 9.07
N LEU A 2 -0.37 5.79 8.60
CA LEU A 2 -0.06 5.95 7.17
C LEU A 2 -0.70 4.89 6.25
N HIS A 3 -0.49 3.60 6.54
CA HIS A 3 -1.08 2.51 5.75
C HIS A 3 -2.60 2.61 5.65
N THR A 4 -3.28 2.75 6.79
CA THR A 4 -4.75 2.86 6.85
C THR A 4 -5.27 4.03 6.03
N SER A 5 -4.62 5.20 6.14
CA SER A 5 -5.00 6.38 5.37
C SER A 5 -4.77 6.19 3.88
N LEU A 6 -3.63 5.60 3.50
CA LEU A 6 -3.34 5.29 2.10
C LEU A 6 -4.37 4.32 1.51
N THR A 7 -4.75 3.28 2.24
CA THR A 7 -5.81 2.34 1.80
C THR A 7 -7.14 3.05 1.56
N ARG A 8 -7.48 4.07 2.37
CA ARG A 8 -8.73 4.85 2.24
C ARG A 8 -8.66 5.87 1.09
N CYS A 9 -7.51 6.50 0.88
CA CYS A 9 -7.36 7.59 -0.09
C CYS A 9 -7.01 7.11 -1.51
N LEU A 10 -6.60 5.86 -1.69
CA LEU A 10 -6.12 5.33 -2.97
C LEU A 10 -6.79 4.00 -3.32
N PRO A 11 -8.12 4.00 -3.61
CA PRO A 11 -8.82 2.79 -3.99
C PRO A 11 -8.24 2.20 -5.27
N GLY A 12 -8.07 0.88 -5.31
CA GLY A 12 -7.50 0.17 -6.45
C GLY A 12 -5.97 0.08 -6.48
N ILE A 13 -5.26 0.73 -5.56
CA ILE A 13 -3.80 0.54 -5.40
C ILE A 13 -3.52 -0.58 -4.41
N ALA A 14 -2.85 -1.64 -4.87
CA ALA A 14 -2.39 -2.72 -4.01
C ALA A 14 -1.16 -2.27 -3.19
N LEU A 15 -1.39 -1.96 -1.91
CA LEU A 15 -0.31 -1.61 -0.98
C LEU A 15 0.40 -2.86 -0.45
N PRO A 16 1.73 -2.82 -0.25
CA PRO A 16 2.46 -3.91 0.38
C PRO A 16 2.00 -4.11 1.83
N PRO A 17 2.00 -5.34 2.36
CA PRO A 17 1.60 -5.60 3.74
C PRO A 17 2.60 -4.99 4.72
N LEU A 18 2.10 -4.45 5.83
CA LEU A 18 2.96 -4.02 6.94
C LEU A 18 3.51 -5.23 7.70
N PRO A 19 4.75 -5.15 8.24
CA PRO A 19 5.27 -6.18 9.12
C PRO A 19 4.40 -6.33 10.37
N GLU A 20 4.27 -7.56 10.85
CA GLU A 20 3.44 -7.90 12.00
C GLU A 20 3.86 -7.18 13.28
N LYS A 21 2.86 -6.94 14.14
CA LYS A 21 3.08 -6.44 15.49
C LYS A 21 3.48 -7.59 16.39
N GLN A 22 4.75 -7.64 16.78
CA GLN A 22 5.24 -8.60 17.76
C GLN A 22 5.32 -7.95 19.14
N TYR A 23 4.70 -8.58 20.14
CA TYR A 23 4.67 -8.09 21.52
C TYR A 23 5.78 -8.71 22.38
N ALA A 24 6.03 -10.02 22.22
CA ALA A 24 7.13 -10.73 22.89
C ALA A 24 8.46 -10.51 22.14
N GLY A 25 9.54 -10.20 22.86
CA GLY A 25 10.87 -10.00 22.24
C GLY A 25 10.99 -8.75 21.37
N ARG A 26 10.06 -7.77 21.48
CA ARG A 26 10.01 -6.54 20.64
C ARG A 26 11.26 -5.65 20.68
N PHE A 27 12.16 -5.91 21.63
CA PHE A 27 13.41 -5.19 21.82
C PHE A 27 14.65 -6.03 21.45
N SER A 28 14.49 -7.24 20.93
CA SER A 28 15.63 -7.99 20.43
C SER A 28 16.21 -7.28 19.20
N ALA A 29 17.54 -7.21 19.11
CA ALA A 29 18.23 -6.53 18.01
C ALA A 29 17.81 -7.12 16.65
N ASP A 30 17.72 -8.45 16.56
CA ASP A 30 17.30 -9.16 15.35
C ASP A 30 15.88 -8.78 14.91
N PHE A 31 14.94 -8.65 15.86
CA PHE A 31 13.58 -8.25 15.54
C PHE A 31 13.52 -6.79 15.08
N VAL A 32 14.20 -5.89 15.79
CA VAL A 32 14.23 -4.47 15.46
C VAL A 32 14.82 -4.26 14.07
N GLU A 33 15.93 -4.93 13.75
CA GLU A 33 16.59 -4.80 12.45
C GLU A 33 15.78 -5.42 11.32
N ALA A 34 15.22 -6.62 11.52
CA ALA A 34 14.33 -7.24 10.54
C ALA A 34 13.09 -6.38 10.27
N ARG A 35 12.53 -5.75 11.31
CA ARG A 35 11.39 -4.84 11.19
C ARG A 35 11.79 -3.55 10.48
N ARG A 36 12.96 -2.97 10.77
CA ARG A 36 13.51 -1.80 10.10
C ARG A 36 13.63 -2.05 8.60
N GLY A 37 14.24 -3.16 8.19
CA GLY A 37 14.39 -3.53 6.77
C GLY A 37 13.05 -3.73 6.05
N LYS A 38 12.06 -4.37 6.71
CA LYS A 38 10.71 -4.51 6.15
C LYS A 38 10.00 -3.16 5.99
N LEU A 39 10.14 -2.25 6.96
CA LEU A 39 9.57 -0.90 6.90
C LEU A 39 10.25 -0.04 5.83
N GLU A 40 11.56 -0.15 5.69
CA GLU A 40 12.33 0.51 4.63
C GLU A 40 11.85 0.07 3.25
N ARG A 41 11.69 -1.25 3.04
CA ARG A 41 11.12 -1.78 1.80
C ARG A 41 9.69 -1.30 1.57
N TYR A 42 8.86 -1.25 2.61
CA TYR A 42 7.48 -0.75 2.53
C TYR A 42 7.42 0.70 2.05
N ILE A 43 8.18 1.61 2.67
CA ILE A 43 8.27 3.00 2.25
C ILE A 43 8.86 3.11 0.84
N GLY A 44 9.90 2.32 0.53
CA GLY A 44 10.50 2.24 -0.80
C GLY A 44 9.50 1.89 -1.90
N CYS A 45 8.58 0.96 -1.65
CA CYS A 45 7.50 0.63 -2.57
C CYS A 45 6.53 1.80 -2.78
N ILE A 46 6.15 2.50 -1.70
CA ILE A 46 5.21 3.64 -1.77
C ILE A 46 5.80 4.79 -2.57
N VAL A 47 7.04 5.20 -2.28
CA VAL A 47 7.65 6.38 -2.93
C VAL A 47 8.01 6.13 -4.41
N ARG A 48 8.15 4.87 -4.82
CA ARG A 48 8.34 4.47 -6.22
C ARG A 48 7.03 4.37 -7.01
N HIS A 49 5.89 4.29 -6.33
CA HIS A 49 4.60 4.18 -7.00
C HIS A 49 4.19 5.54 -7.59
N PRO A 50 3.81 5.62 -8.89
CA PRO A 50 3.59 6.90 -9.58
C PRO A 50 2.44 7.72 -9.01
N VAL A 51 1.39 7.08 -8.47
CA VAL A 51 0.27 7.76 -7.81
C VAL A 51 0.50 7.96 -6.31
N ALA A 52 0.77 6.89 -5.55
CA ALA A 52 0.88 6.96 -4.09
C ALA A 52 1.99 7.89 -3.56
N ARG A 53 3.07 8.11 -4.31
CA ARG A 53 4.16 9.04 -3.92
C ARG A 53 3.69 10.49 -3.73
N TYR A 54 2.61 10.89 -4.40
CA TYR A 54 2.08 12.25 -4.36
C TYR A 54 0.90 12.39 -3.38
N ALA A 55 0.51 11.32 -2.68
CA ALA A 55 -0.53 11.40 -1.68
C ALA A 55 -0.09 12.33 -0.55
N GLU A 56 -0.94 13.28 -0.17
CA GLU A 56 -0.62 14.31 0.83
C GLU A 56 -0.19 13.69 2.16
N VAL A 57 -0.83 12.59 2.57
CA VAL A 57 -0.44 11.83 3.76
C VAL A 57 1.00 11.30 3.70
N VAL A 58 1.53 10.96 2.51
CA VAL A 58 2.90 10.48 2.33
C VAL A 58 3.87 11.65 2.35
N THR A 59 3.57 12.72 1.62
CA THR A 59 4.44 13.90 1.57
C THR A 59 4.56 14.56 2.93
N SER A 60 3.46 14.69 3.68
CA SER A 60 3.48 15.20 5.05
C SER A 60 4.14 14.21 6.01
N PHE A 61 3.97 12.90 5.83
CA PHE A 61 4.65 11.90 6.67
C PHE A 61 6.17 11.96 6.55
N LEU A 62 6.69 12.19 5.35
CA LEU A 62 8.13 12.24 5.08
C LEU A 62 8.75 13.63 5.24
N GLY A 63 7.94 14.70 5.16
CA GLY A 63 8.41 16.08 5.17
C GLY A 63 8.09 16.88 6.44
N CYS A 64 7.45 16.29 7.46
CA CYS A 64 7.26 16.98 8.74
C CYS A 64 8.56 16.96 9.55
N ASP A 65 9.16 18.13 9.74
CA ASP A 65 10.42 18.29 10.47
C ASP A 65 10.24 18.55 11.98
N ASN A 66 9.00 18.78 12.44
CA ASN A 66 8.73 19.04 13.85
C ASN A 66 7.38 18.47 14.36
N ASP A 67 7.34 18.24 15.67
CA ASP A 67 6.19 17.67 16.39
C ASP A 67 4.94 18.58 16.36
N ALA A 68 5.11 19.90 16.31
CA ALA A 68 4.00 20.85 16.37
C ALA A 68 3.18 20.81 15.08
N ASP A 69 3.85 20.83 13.92
CA ASP A 69 3.23 20.68 12.61
C ASP A 69 2.63 19.30 12.45
N TRP A 70 3.32 18.25 12.89
CA TRP A 70 2.77 16.89 12.86
C TRP A 70 1.44 16.79 13.63
N LYS A 71 1.39 17.30 14.86
CA LYS A 71 0.17 17.30 15.70
C LYS A 71 -0.96 18.14 15.11
N ARG A 72 -0.65 19.17 14.33
CA ARG A 72 -1.63 20.02 13.65
C ARG A 72 -2.16 19.39 12.36
N LEU A 73 -1.27 18.87 11.51
CA LEU A 73 -1.57 18.40 10.17
C LEU A 73 -2.15 16.99 10.16
N MET A 74 -1.62 16.08 10.99
CA MET A 74 -2.04 14.68 10.95
C MET A 74 -3.52 14.46 11.24
N PRO A 75 -4.12 15.06 12.29
CA PRO A 75 -5.56 14.88 12.51
C PRO A 75 -6.41 15.30 11.31
N GLN A 76 -6.00 16.37 10.61
CA GLN A 76 -6.70 16.87 9.41
C GLN A 76 -6.59 15.87 8.26
N LEU A 77 -5.39 15.38 7.96
CA LEU A 77 -5.14 14.40 6.90
C LEU A 77 -5.83 13.06 7.18
N LEU A 78 -5.88 12.63 8.44
CA LEU A 78 -6.57 11.40 8.85
C LEU A 78 -8.10 11.55 8.78
N SER A 79 -8.61 12.76 8.99
CA SER A 79 -10.04 13.09 8.90
C SER A 79 -10.56 13.21 7.47
N MET A 80 -9.68 13.16 6.46
CA MET A 80 -10.11 13.24 5.07
C MET A 80 -11.09 12.11 4.72
N PRO A 81 -12.11 12.40 3.90
CA PRO A 81 -13.05 11.40 3.43
C PRO A 81 -12.33 10.32 2.61
N ASP A 82 -12.93 9.13 2.57
CA ASP A 82 -12.46 8.09 1.66
C ASP A 82 -12.46 8.63 0.24
N ALA A 83 -11.45 8.27 -0.53
CA ALA A 83 -11.47 8.57 -1.95
C ALA A 83 -12.61 7.74 -2.56
N GLY A 84 -13.74 8.40 -2.77
CA GLY A 84 -14.93 7.80 -3.36
C GLY A 84 -14.71 7.48 -4.85
N PRO A 85 -15.79 7.12 -5.57
CA PRO A 85 -15.72 6.82 -7.00
C PRO A 85 -15.09 7.93 -7.85
N SER A 86 -15.17 9.19 -7.38
CA SER A 86 -14.50 10.34 -7.99
C SER A 86 -12.99 10.17 -8.17
N PHE A 87 -12.34 9.29 -7.40
CA PHE A 87 -10.94 8.94 -7.63
C PHE A 87 -10.67 8.48 -9.06
N PHE A 88 -11.56 7.65 -9.60
CA PHE A 88 -11.43 7.11 -10.96
C PHE A 88 -11.76 8.14 -12.04
N ALA A 89 -12.46 9.23 -11.71
CA ALA A 89 -12.74 10.33 -12.64
C ALA A 89 -11.48 11.16 -12.98
N HIS A 90 -10.44 11.07 -12.15
CA HIS A 90 -9.16 11.75 -12.38
C HIS A 90 -8.14 10.88 -13.13
N VAL A 91 -8.54 9.69 -13.58
CA VAL A 91 -7.72 8.79 -14.39
C VAL A 91 -8.12 8.97 -15.85
N PHE A 92 -7.14 9.09 -16.75
CA PHE A 92 -7.41 9.13 -18.19
C PHE A 92 -8.14 7.84 -18.61
N HIS A 93 -9.35 7.99 -19.12
CA HIS A 93 -10.06 6.91 -19.80
C HIS A 93 -10.00 7.17 -21.31
N PRO A 94 -9.69 6.16 -22.15
CA PRO A 94 -9.80 6.32 -23.59
C PRO A 94 -11.23 6.74 -23.97
N ALA A 95 -11.35 7.47 -25.08
CA ALA A 95 -12.63 8.02 -25.55
C ALA A 95 -13.64 6.95 -26.01
N PHE A 96 -13.19 5.70 -26.13
CA PHE A 96 -14.02 4.56 -26.50
C PHE A 96 -14.40 3.79 -25.24
N ASN A 97 -15.67 3.43 -25.12
CA ASN A 97 -16.23 2.67 -24.01
C ASN A 97 -15.32 1.48 -23.68
N VAL A 98 -14.98 1.35 -22.40
CA VAL A 98 -14.44 0.10 -21.88
C VAL A 98 -15.48 -0.98 -22.19
N ASP A 99 -15.09 -1.97 -23.00
CA ASP A 99 -15.92 -3.13 -23.24
C ASP A 99 -16.00 -3.95 -21.95
N VAL A 100 -17.22 -4.21 -21.49
CA VAL A 100 -17.47 -4.86 -20.19
C VAL A 100 -17.06 -6.32 -20.23
N ASP A 101 -17.24 -6.98 -21.37
CA ASP A 101 -16.91 -8.39 -21.54
C ASP A 101 -15.39 -8.57 -21.58
N ASP A 102 -14.67 -7.72 -22.34
CA ASP A 102 -13.20 -7.71 -22.38
C ASP A 102 -12.62 -7.41 -20.99
N ALA A 103 -13.15 -6.40 -20.29
CA ALA A 103 -12.70 -6.06 -18.94
C ALA A 103 -12.91 -7.23 -17.96
N THR A 104 -14.04 -7.92 -18.07
CA THR A 104 -14.35 -9.09 -17.24
C THR A 104 -13.37 -10.23 -17.51
N GLU A 105 -13.07 -10.52 -18.77
CA GLU A 105 -12.08 -11.55 -19.14
C GLU A 105 -10.69 -11.24 -18.59
N VAL A 106 -10.25 -9.98 -18.70
CA VAL A 106 -8.95 -9.52 -18.17
C VAL A 106 -8.90 -9.65 -16.65
N ILE A 107 -9.99 -9.29 -15.95
CA ILE A 107 -10.10 -9.45 -14.49
C ILE A 107 -9.98 -10.93 -14.10
N ASP A 108 -10.68 -11.82 -14.80
CA ASP A 108 -10.65 -13.26 -14.53
C ASP A 108 -9.28 -13.87 -14.79
N CYS A 109 -8.60 -13.43 -15.86
CA CYS A 109 -7.24 -13.85 -16.17
C CYS A 109 -6.26 -13.40 -15.08
N PHE A 110 -6.36 -12.15 -14.65
CA PHE A 110 -5.56 -11.61 -13.56
C PHE A 110 -5.81 -12.34 -12.24
N SER A 111 -7.06 -12.62 -11.89
CA SER A 111 -7.45 -13.38 -10.70
C SER A 111 -6.82 -14.78 -10.70
N ARG A 112 -6.93 -15.51 -11.81
CA ARG A 112 -6.28 -16.83 -11.97
C ARG A 112 -4.76 -16.74 -11.83
N HIS A 113 -4.14 -15.72 -12.42
CA HIS A 113 -2.71 -15.52 -12.35
C HIS A 113 -2.23 -15.25 -10.91
N THR A 114 -2.87 -14.33 -10.19
CA THR A 114 -2.50 -14.01 -8.80
C THR A 114 -2.64 -15.19 -7.85
N LEU A 115 -3.67 -16.03 -8.04
CA LEU A 115 -3.84 -17.29 -7.29
C LEU A 115 -2.71 -18.29 -7.58
N ALA A 116 -2.32 -18.44 -8.85
CA ALA A 116 -1.22 -19.32 -9.24
C ALA A 116 0.12 -18.86 -8.67
N VAL A 117 0.41 -17.56 -8.76
CA VAL A 117 1.62 -16.95 -8.16
C VAL A 117 1.63 -17.14 -6.64
N GLY A 118 0.50 -16.91 -5.97
CA GLY A 118 0.37 -17.10 -4.52
C GLY A 118 0.68 -18.54 -4.07
N LYS A 119 0.19 -19.54 -4.80
CA LYS A 119 0.52 -20.96 -4.53
C LYS A 119 2.02 -21.24 -4.72
N GLY A 120 2.63 -20.66 -5.75
CA GLY A 120 4.06 -20.80 -6.04
C GLY A 120 4.95 -20.19 -4.95
N THR A 121 4.62 -18.98 -4.47
CA THR A 121 5.39 -18.31 -3.42
C THR A 121 5.26 -19.00 -2.06
N GLN A 122 4.08 -19.54 -1.73
CA GLN A 122 3.88 -20.35 -0.53
C GLN A 122 4.76 -21.61 -0.55
N SER A 123 4.79 -22.32 -1.69
CA SER A 123 5.69 -23.46 -1.87
C SER A 123 7.15 -23.08 -1.64
N LEU A 124 7.64 -22.01 -2.28
CA LEU A 124 9.02 -21.53 -2.11
C LEU A 124 9.35 -21.14 -0.66
N SER A 125 8.41 -20.52 0.06
CA SER A 125 8.61 -20.17 1.48
C SER A 125 8.68 -21.39 2.40
N PHE A 126 7.99 -22.49 2.02
CA PHE A 126 8.02 -23.76 2.75
C PHE A 126 9.38 -24.46 2.60
N TRP A 127 9.96 -24.45 1.39
CA TRP A 127 11.31 -24.99 1.14
C TRP A 127 12.44 -24.17 1.78
N SER A 128 12.22 -22.89 2.07
CA SER A 128 13.22 -22.04 2.74
C SER A 128 13.32 -22.26 4.26
N HIS A 129 12.39 -23.01 4.86
CA HIS A 129 12.35 -23.32 6.29
C HIS A 129 12.59 -24.81 6.60
N SER A 130 12.91 -25.62 5.59
CA SER A 130 13.33 -27.04 5.70
C SER A 130 14.83 -27.16 5.48
#